data_AF-A0A4U8Z4D0-F1
#
_entry.id   AF-A0A4U8Z4D0-F1
#
_cell.length_a   1.000
_cell.length_b   1.000
_cell.length_c   1.000
_cell.angle_alpha   90.00
_cell.angle_beta   90.00
_cell.angle_gamma   90.00
#
_symmetry.space_group_name_H-M   'P 1'
#
loop_
_entity.id
_entity.type
_entity.pdbx_description
1 polymer ?
#
loop_
_entity_poly.entity_id
_entity_poly.type
_entity_poly.pdbx_seq_one_letter_code
_entity_poly.pdbx_strand_id
1 'polypeptide(L)'
;MAPPIFASGPEWITSGSISGFFRSNGASYGVNENTTVSNADTSIAFSGGWARSGDYTAGNGMKIKSTLYETQNYALSVAKKVQDGLLSVEVGGQAIPYQGYPNQYMDMVDNHSFYVNGRYEGLFDWGKLETTAFFNHVRHTMGFLEPDKSGDMPMDTKSTDAGYTIKGTIRISAQDLIRIGNELYYNNLDDWWPPCLQLGDDGTGRLRQHQQRTAHARWDLR
;
A
#
# COMPACT_ATOMS: atom_id res chain seq x y z
N MET A 1 -3.59 6.92 -4.60
CA MET A 1 -3.98 8.34 -4.58
C MET A 1 -5.27 8.62 -5.33
N ALA A 2 -6.34 8.82 -4.55
CA ALA A 2 -7.58 9.43 -5.05
C ALA A 2 -7.33 10.89 -5.47
N PRO A 3 -8.11 11.45 -6.42
CA PRO A 3 -8.01 12.86 -6.78
C PRO A 3 -8.28 13.77 -5.56
N PRO A 4 -7.46 14.82 -5.32
CA PRO A 4 -7.67 15.72 -4.19
C PRO A 4 -8.93 16.58 -4.39
N ILE A 5 -9.62 16.86 -3.28
CA ILE A 5 -10.79 17.74 -3.24
C ILE A 5 -10.34 19.09 -2.67
N PHE A 6 -10.59 20.18 -3.39
CA PHE A 6 -10.31 21.53 -2.94
C PHE A 6 -11.61 22.29 -2.68
N ALA A 7 -11.61 23.17 -1.68
CA ALA A 7 -12.70 24.11 -1.49
C ALA A 7 -12.65 25.22 -2.55
N SER A 8 -13.74 25.98 -2.67
CA SER A 8 -13.81 27.15 -3.56
C SER A 8 -13.13 28.40 -2.98
N GLY A 9 -12.97 28.47 -1.65
CA GLY A 9 -12.48 29.66 -0.94
C GLY A 9 -11.28 29.38 -0.02
N PRO A 10 -10.71 30.44 0.59
CA PRO A 10 -9.54 30.32 1.48
C PRO A 10 -9.87 29.66 2.83
N GLU A 11 -11.15 29.55 3.17
CA GLU A 11 -11.63 28.91 4.39
C GLU A 11 -11.42 27.38 4.33
N TRP A 12 -11.14 26.80 5.49
CA TRP A 12 -11.03 25.35 5.63
C TRP A 12 -12.42 24.72 5.75
N ILE A 13 -12.71 23.77 4.87
CA ILE A 13 -13.93 22.96 4.88
C ILE A 13 -13.56 21.52 5.20
N THR A 14 -14.31 20.94 6.13
CA THR A 14 -14.22 19.53 6.49
C THR A 14 -15.43 18.77 5.96
N SER A 15 -15.19 17.62 5.35
CA SER A 15 -16.23 16.67 4.91
C SER A 15 -15.78 15.26 5.21
N GLY A 16 -16.72 14.33 5.38
CA GLY A 16 -16.36 12.96 5.69
C GLY A 16 -17.54 12.05 5.91
N SER A 17 -17.24 10.78 6.15
CA SER A 17 -18.20 9.74 6.49
C SER A 17 -17.56 8.73 7.42
N ILE A 18 -18.36 8.23 8.35
CA ILE A 18 -18.02 7.07 9.18
C ILE A 18 -19.12 6.03 8.99
N SER A 19 -18.75 4.76 8.87
CA SER A 19 -19.69 3.66 8.72
C SER A 19 -19.22 2.45 9.51
N GLY A 20 -20.17 1.65 9.99
CA GLY A 20 -19.88 0.39 10.66
C GLY A 20 -20.76 -0.72 10.11
N PHE A 21 -20.35 -1.97 10.32
CA PHE A 21 -21.15 -3.14 9.96
C PHE A 21 -21.02 -4.25 10.99
N PHE A 22 -22.01 -5.14 10.98
CA PHE A 22 -21.99 -6.42 11.67
C PHE A 22 -22.57 -7.50 10.75
N ARG A 23 -21.99 -8.69 10.76
CA ARG A 23 -22.46 -9.87 10.05
C ARG A 23 -22.48 -11.05 11.02
N SER A 24 -23.60 -11.77 11.08
CA SER A 24 -23.78 -12.88 12.03
C SER A 24 -22.86 -14.06 11.75
N ASN A 25 -22.63 -14.41 10.48
CA ASN A 25 -21.73 -15.51 10.13
C ASN A 25 -20.26 -15.10 10.35
N GLY A 26 -19.55 -15.82 11.22
CA GLY A 26 -18.21 -15.46 11.69
C GLY A 26 -18.18 -14.34 12.73
N ALA A 27 -19.35 -13.83 13.18
CA ALA A 27 -19.47 -12.66 14.05
C ALA A 27 -18.59 -11.49 13.58
N SER A 28 -18.59 -11.24 12.26
CA SER A 28 -17.72 -10.25 11.63
C SER A 28 -18.24 -8.83 11.88
N TYR A 29 -17.34 -7.91 12.21
CA TYR A 29 -17.66 -6.50 12.38
C TYR A 29 -16.50 -5.62 11.98
N GLY A 30 -16.80 -4.35 11.73
CA GLY A 30 -15.78 -3.40 11.33
C GLY A 30 -16.31 -1.98 11.22
N VAL A 31 -15.37 -1.08 11.01
CA VAL A 31 -15.59 0.36 10.86
C VAL A 31 -14.78 0.87 9.68
N ASN A 32 -15.31 1.86 8.96
CA ASN A 32 -14.60 2.60 7.94
C ASN A 32 -14.80 4.09 8.18
N GLU A 33 -13.76 4.87 7.95
CA GLU A 33 -13.74 6.33 8.05
C GLU A 33 -13.12 6.91 6.79
N ASN A 34 -13.71 7.98 6.27
CA ASN A 34 -13.09 8.86 5.30
C ASN A 34 -13.32 10.30 5.73
N THR A 35 -12.26 11.09 5.85
CA THR A 35 -12.33 12.49 6.27
C THR A 35 -11.46 13.32 5.36
N THR A 36 -11.93 14.47 4.90
CA THR A 36 -11.19 15.42 4.07
C THR A 36 -11.32 16.81 4.63
N VAL A 37 -10.19 17.47 4.84
CA VAL A 37 -10.07 18.87 5.25
C VAL A 37 -9.35 19.62 4.14
N SER A 38 -9.98 20.64 3.57
CA SER A 38 -9.42 21.33 2.40
C SER A 38 -9.78 22.81 2.36
N ASN A 39 -8.96 23.60 1.68
CA ASN A 39 -9.25 24.98 1.28
C ASN A 39 -9.01 25.13 -0.24
N ALA A 40 -8.86 26.36 -0.75
CA ALA A 40 -8.64 26.65 -2.16
C ALA A 40 -7.37 26.01 -2.78
N ASP A 41 -6.31 25.79 -1.98
CA ASP A 41 -5.00 25.36 -2.48
C ASP A 41 -4.43 24.10 -1.84
N THR A 42 -5.02 23.63 -0.74
CA THR A 42 -4.54 22.51 0.07
C THR A 42 -5.67 21.55 0.37
N SER A 43 -5.40 20.25 0.25
CA SER A 43 -6.32 19.16 0.55
C SER A 43 -5.61 18.14 1.41
N ILE A 44 -6.22 17.75 2.52
CA ILE A 44 -5.74 16.72 3.44
C ILE A 44 -6.87 15.69 3.55
N ALA A 45 -6.62 14.46 3.12
CA ALA A 45 -7.58 13.37 3.17
C ALA A 45 -7.04 12.23 4.02
N PHE A 46 -7.87 11.68 4.89
CA PHE A 46 -7.61 10.48 5.65
C PHE A 46 -8.65 9.42 5.27
N SER A 47 -8.20 8.19 5.04
CA SER A 47 -9.06 7.02 4.93
C SER A 47 -8.54 5.92 5.87
N GLY A 48 -9.47 5.31 6.59
CA GLY A 48 -9.18 4.30 7.59
C GLY A 48 -10.22 3.19 7.57
N GLY A 49 -9.80 1.96 7.83
CA GLY A 49 -10.70 0.82 7.92
C GLY A 49 -10.15 -0.25 8.84
N TRP A 50 -11.01 -0.78 9.69
CA TRP A 50 -10.69 -1.91 10.57
C TRP A 50 -11.81 -2.93 10.48
N ALA A 51 -11.46 -4.21 10.32
CA ALA A 51 -12.43 -5.29 10.28
C ALA A 51 -11.84 -6.56 10.89
N ARG A 52 -12.68 -7.28 11.63
CA ARG A 52 -12.35 -8.56 12.24
C ARG A 52 -13.46 -9.57 11.99
N SER A 53 -13.10 -10.83 11.87
CA SER A 53 -14.02 -11.95 11.83
C SER A 53 -13.41 -13.16 12.53
N GLY A 54 -14.26 -13.94 13.20
CA GLY A 54 -13.94 -15.34 13.52
C GLY A 54 -14.26 -16.25 12.34
N ASP A 55 -14.16 -17.56 12.58
CA ASP A 55 -14.45 -18.57 11.58
C ASP A 55 -15.93 -18.59 11.16
N TYR A 56 -16.17 -18.72 9.85
CA TYR A 56 -17.53 -18.80 9.32
C TYR A 56 -18.11 -20.23 9.46
N THR A 57 -19.44 -20.29 9.39
CA THR A 57 -20.24 -21.51 9.36
C THR A 57 -20.80 -21.72 7.95
N ALA A 58 -20.56 -22.91 7.38
CA ALA A 58 -21.09 -23.32 6.08
C ALA A 58 -22.61 -23.56 6.16
N GLY A 59 -23.27 -23.65 4.99
CA GLY A 59 -24.74 -23.80 4.92
C GLY A 59 -25.30 -25.07 5.59
N ASN A 60 -24.46 -26.08 5.82
CA ASN A 60 -24.81 -27.30 6.55
C ASN A 60 -24.56 -27.21 8.06
N GLY A 61 -24.19 -26.03 8.59
CA GLY A 61 -23.93 -25.82 10.01
C GLY A 61 -22.50 -26.14 10.46
N MET A 62 -21.62 -26.60 9.57
CA MET A 62 -20.22 -26.89 9.90
C MET A 62 -19.41 -25.60 9.99
N LYS A 63 -18.68 -25.40 11.10
CA LYS A 63 -17.67 -24.33 11.21
C LYS A 63 -16.46 -24.67 10.34
N ILE A 64 -16.06 -23.72 9.49
CA ILE A 64 -14.86 -23.84 8.66
C ILE A 64 -13.70 -23.14 9.36
N LYS A 65 -12.85 -23.95 9.97
CA LYS A 65 -11.64 -23.54 10.70
C LYS A 65 -10.66 -22.77 9.83
N SER A 66 -9.79 -21.98 10.48
CA SER A 66 -8.79 -21.12 9.83
C SER A 66 -9.39 -20.17 8.79
N THR A 67 -10.56 -19.60 9.07
CA THR A 67 -11.17 -18.55 8.22
C THR A 67 -11.30 -17.20 8.93
N LEU A 68 -10.89 -17.14 10.20
CA LEU A 68 -10.73 -15.90 10.96
C LEU A 68 -9.70 -14.95 10.32
N TYR A 69 -9.91 -13.65 10.53
CA TYR A 69 -8.95 -12.62 10.12
C TYR A 69 -9.13 -11.33 10.94
N GLU A 70 -8.08 -10.52 10.97
CA GLU A 70 -8.17 -9.11 11.34
C GLU A 70 -7.37 -8.26 10.35
N THR A 71 -7.97 -7.16 9.88
CA THR A 71 -7.34 -6.25 8.92
C THR A 71 -7.50 -4.82 9.38
N GLN A 72 -6.45 -4.03 9.20
CA GLN A 72 -6.40 -2.61 9.50
C GLN A 72 -5.75 -1.91 8.31
N ASN A 73 -6.38 -0.87 7.77
CA ASN A 73 -5.88 -0.10 6.64
C ASN A 73 -5.96 1.38 6.99
N TYR A 74 -4.95 2.15 6.61
CA TYR A 74 -4.92 3.59 6.83
C TYR A 74 -4.13 4.30 5.73
N ALA A 75 -4.59 5.46 5.31
CA ALA A 75 -3.88 6.33 4.39
C ALA A 75 -4.16 7.80 4.72
N LEU A 76 -3.11 8.61 4.67
CA LEU A 76 -3.14 10.06 4.77
C LEU A 76 -2.57 10.65 3.48
N SER A 77 -3.37 11.42 2.77
CA SER A 77 -3.01 12.07 1.52
C SER A 77 -3.02 13.59 1.72
N VAL A 78 -1.94 14.26 1.32
CA VAL A 78 -1.83 15.72 1.30
C VAL A 78 -1.56 16.15 -0.13
N ALA A 79 -2.38 17.06 -0.64
CA ALA A 79 -2.18 17.68 -1.94
C ALA A 79 -2.15 19.20 -1.81
N LYS A 80 -1.27 19.84 -2.55
CA LYS A 80 -1.10 21.29 -2.54
C LYS A 80 -0.87 21.83 -3.95
N LYS A 81 -1.64 22.84 -4.34
CA LYS A 81 -1.41 23.63 -5.55
C LYS A 81 -0.17 24.51 -5.33
N VAL A 82 0.76 24.49 -6.26
CA VAL A 82 2.01 25.26 -6.20
C VAL A 82 2.23 25.89 -7.58
N GLN A 83 2.03 27.21 -7.69
CA GLN A 83 2.02 27.92 -8.97
C GLN A 83 1.06 27.24 -9.96
N ASP A 84 1.52 26.93 -11.17
CA ASP A 84 0.79 26.17 -12.20
C ASP A 84 0.98 24.65 -12.07
N GLY A 85 1.07 24.17 -10.82
CA GLY A 85 1.33 22.77 -10.52
C GLY A 85 0.60 22.24 -9.29
N LEU A 86 0.70 20.92 -9.12
CA LEU A 86 0.10 20.16 -8.04
C LEU A 86 1.13 19.19 -7.47
N LEU A 87 1.44 19.35 -6.18
CA LEU A 87 2.16 18.38 -5.38
C LEU A 87 1.16 17.49 -4.65
N SER A 88 1.39 16.19 -4.60
CA SER A 88 0.58 15.22 -3.85
C SER A 88 1.49 14.20 -3.19
N VAL A 89 1.26 13.96 -1.90
CA VAL A 89 1.97 12.95 -1.09
C VAL A 89 0.92 12.11 -0.38
N GLU A 90 1.08 10.79 -0.40
CA GLU A 90 0.22 9.85 0.32
C GLU A 90 1.10 8.90 1.12
N VAL A 91 0.80 8.79 2.40
CA VAL A 91 1.46 7.86 3.32
C VAL A 91 0.39 6.92 3.85
N GLY A 92 0.63 5.63 3.81
CA GLY A 92 -0.36 4.66 4.29
C GLY A 92 0.25 3.31 4.61
N GLY A 93 -0.60 2.39 5.01
CA GLY A 93 -0.18 1.06 5.39
C GLY A 93 -1.35 0.13 5.64
N GLN A 94 -1.00 -1.14 5.82
CA GLN A 94 -1.91 -2.18 6.23
C GLN A 94 -1.28 -3.02 7.34
N ALA A 95 -2.05 -3.29 8.38
CA ALA A 95 -1.72 -4.28 9.40
C ALA A 95 -2.71 -5.44 9.31
N ILE A 96 -2.21 -6.66 9.28
CA ILE A 96 -2.99 -7.89 9.40
C ILE A 96 -2.39 -8.66 10.58
N PRO A 97 -2.90 -8.45 11.81
CA PRO A 97 -2.37 -9.14 12.98
C PRO A 97 -2.50 -10.65 12.92
N TYR A 98 -3.48 -11.15 12.16
CA TYR A 98 -3.61 -12.57 11.84
C TYR A 98 -4.59 -12.77 10.68
N GLN A 99 -4.38 -13.82 9.90
CA GLN A 99 -5.31 -14.31 8.90
C GLN A 99 -5.13 -15.82 8.72
N GLY A 100 -6.22 -16.54 8.96
CA GLY A 100 -6.28 -17.98 8.76
C GLY A 100 -6.44 -18.36 7.28
N TYR A 101 -5.90 -19.52 6.93
CA TYR A 101 -6.11 -20.16 5.63
C TYR A 101 -6.51 -21.63 5.80
N PRO A 102 -7.70 -22.05 5.34
CA PRO A 102 -8.14 -23.45 5.48
C PRO A 102 -7.38 -24.44 4.61
N ASN A 103 -6.78 -23.96 3.52
CA ASN A 103 -6.12 -24.77 2.49
C ASN A 103 -4.60 -24.56 2.43
N GLN A 104 -4.04 -23.81 3.38
CA GLN A 104 -2.58 -23.62 3.48
C GLN A 104 -2.05 -24.34 4.71
N TYR A 105 -0.79 -24.77 4.62
CA TYR A 105 -0.11 -25.39 5.75
C TYR A 105 0.13 -24.41 6.89
N MET A 106 0.41 -23.14 6.56
CA MET A 106 0.64 -22.05 7.52
C MET A 106 -0.41 -20.95 7.37
N ASP A 107 -0.61 -20.21 8.45
CA ASP A 107 -1.42 -19.00 8.52
C ASP A 107 -0.53 -17.76 8.48
N MET A 108 -1.11 -16.61 8.13
CA MET A 108 -0.43 -15.33 8.32
C MET A 108 -0.62 -14.93 9.78
N VAL A 109 0.48 -14.81 10.51
CA VAL A 109 0.49 -14.52 11.96
C VAL A 109 0.91 -13.09 12.27
N ASP A 110 1.48 -12.38 11.30
CA ASP A 110 1.66 -10.93 11.29
C ASP A 110 1.90 -10.46 9.87
N ASN A 111 1.36 -9.30 9.50
CA ASN A 111 1.77 -8.65 8.26
C ASN A 111 1.59 -7.14 8.38
N HIS A 112 2.69 -6.42 8.24
CA HIS A 112 2.75 -4.97 8.28
C HIS A 112 3.30 -4.44 6.97
N SER A 113 2.51 -3.65 6.26
CA SER A 113 2.97 -2.86 5.12
C SER A 113 2.89 -1.37 5.42
N PHE A 114 3.87 -0.64 4.89
CA PHE A 114 3.97 0.81 4.95
C PHE A 114 4.42 1.32 3.59
N TYR A 115 3.77 2.35 3.08
CA TYR A 115 4.14 2.97 1.83
C TYR A 115 4.09 4.50 1.88
N VAL A 116 4.88 5.09 1.00
CA VAL A 116 4.88 6.52 0.69
C VAL A 116 4.83 6.67 -0.82
N ASN A 117 3.88 7.45 -1.31
CA ASN A 117 3.77 7.83 -2.72
C ASN A 117 3.86 9.35 -2.84
N GLY A 118 4.68 9.83 -3.76
CA GLY A 118 4.81 11.25 -4.09
C GLY A 118 4.55 11.46 -5.57
N ARG A 119 3.84 12.53 -5.90
CA ARG A 119 3.62 12.99 -7.27
C ARG A 119 3.73 14.51 -7.34
N TYR A 120 4.38 14.98 -8.37
CA TYR A 120 4.37 16.38 -8.78
C TYR A 120 4.01 16.48 -10.26
N GLU A 121 3.13 17.41 -10.58
CA GLU A 121 2.81 17.79 -11.95
C GLU A 121 2.83 19.30 -12.05
N GLY A 122 3.61 19.84 -12.98
CA GLY A 122 3.77 21.28 -13.15
C GLY A 122 3.81 21.68 -14.61
N LEU A 123 3.17 22.80 -14.92
CA LEU A 123 3.30 23.50 -16.19
C LEU A 123 4.27 24.68 -16.03
N PHE A 124 5.14 24.82 -17.02
CA PHE A 124 6.15 25.87 -17.10
C PHE A 124 6.11 26.48 -18.50
N ASP A 125 6.76 27.63 -18.67
CA ASP A 125 6.89 28.29 -19.97
C ASP A 125 7.49 27.36 -21.03
N TRP A 126 8.51 26.59 -20.65
CA TRP A 126 9.21 25.64 -21.52
C TRP A 126 8.45 24.33 -21.74
N GLY A 127 7.41 24.00 -20.96
CA GLY A 127 6.71 22.73 -21.10
C GLY A 127 6.02 22.18 -19.86
N LYS A 128 6.03 20.85 -19.71
CA LYS A 128 5.42 20.11 -18.60
C LYS A 128 6.47 19.26 -17.88
N LEU A 129 6.45 19.25 -16.56
CA LEU A 129 7.22 18.34 -15.72
C LEU A 129 6.28 17.42 -14.95
N GLU A 130 6.56 16.11 -15.00
CA GLU A 130 5.84 15.08 -14.27
C GLU A 130 6.86 14.27 -13.47
N THR A 131 6.69 14.19 -12.16
CA THR A 131 7.56 13.43 -11.28
C THR A 131 6.72 12.53 -10.39
N THR A 132 7.12 11.27 -10.25
CA THR A 132 6.57 10.34 -9.28
C THR A 132 7.69 9.68 -8.50
N ALA A 133 7.50 9.46 -7.21
CA ALA A 133 8.39 8.67 -6.38
C ALA A 133 7.55 7.77 -5.48
N PHE A 134 8.06 6.58 -5.17
CA PHE A 134 7.39 5.67 -4.26
C PHE A 134 8.39 4.93 -3.40
N PHE A 135 7.92 4.52 -2.23
CA PHE A 135 8.61 3.63 -1.31
C PHE A 135 7.55 2.71 -0.70
N ASN A 136 7.83 1.42 -0.64
CA ASN A 136 6.99 0.42 -0.01
C ASN A 136 7.86 -0.52 0.81
N HIS A 137 7.40 -0.84 2.01
CA HIS A 137 8.05 -1.77 2.91
C HIS A 137 7.03 -2.76 3.45
N VAL A 138 7.34 -4.04 3.38
CA VAL A 138 6.49 -5.11 3.92
C VAL A 138 7.31 -5.98 4.86
N ARG A 139 6.73 -6.27 6.02
CA ARG A 139 7.10 -7.35 6.93
C ARG A 139 5.95 -8.32 6.97
N HIS A 140 6.23 -9.58 6.70
CA HIS A 140 5.24 -10.63 6.60
C HIS A 140 5.75 -11.82 7.38
N THR A 141 4.93 -12.38 8.25
CA THR A 141 5.27 -13.54 9.05
C THR A 141 4.16 -14.58 8.90
N MET A 142 4.57 -15.78 8.54
CA MET A 142 3.72 -16.96 8.48
C MET A 142 4.07 -17.89 9.64
N GLY A 143 3.06 -18.60 10.13
CA GLY A 143 3.18 -19.50 11.28
C GLY A 143 1.91 -20.32 11.47
N PHE A 144 1.67 -20.78 12.69
CA PHE A 144 0.46 -21.52 13.04
C PHE A 144 -0.41 -20.71 13.98
N LEU A 145 -1.70 -20.56 13.66
CA LEU A 145 -2.69 -19.97 14.56
C LEU A 145 -3.42 -21.05 15.35
N GLU A 146 -3.23 -21.05 16.67
CA GLU A 146 -3.97 -21.92 17.56
C GLU A 146 -5.46 -21.51 17.65
N PRO A 147 -6.38 -22.47 17.90
CA PRO A 147 -6.13 -23.90 18.12
C PRO A 147 -6.19 -24.73 16.82
N ASP A 148 -6.37 -24.10 15.66
CA ASP A 148 -6.60 -24.81 14.40
C ASP A 148 -5.32 -25.41 13.81
N LYS A 149 -4.19 -24.73 14.02
CA LYS A 149 -2.86 -25.24 13.71
C LYS A 149 -2.00 -25.18 14.97
N SER A 150 -1.23 -26.23 15.22
CA SER A 150 -0.43 -26.39 16.43
C SER A 150 1.01 -26.75 16.08
N GLY A 151 1.95 -26.31 16.90
CA GLY A 151 3.38 -26.50 16.68
C GLY A 151 4.08 -25.17 16.38
N ASP A 152 5.28 -25.25 15.83
CA ASP A 152 6.10 -24.08 15.55
C ASP A 152 6.79 -24.24 14.19
N MET A 153 6.45 -23.34 13.27
CA MET A 153 7.04 -23.28 11.94
C MET A 153 7.00 -21.82 11.46
N PRO A 154 7.91 -20.95 11.93
CA PRO A 154 7.91 -19.56 11.53
C PRO A 154 8.54 -19.41 10.14
N MET A 155 7.98 -18.50 9.34
CA MET A 155 8.62 -17.98 8.14
C MET A 155 8.44 -16.46 8.15
N ASP A 156 9.50 -15.74 7.86
CA ASP A 156 9.50 -14.30 7.78
C ASP A 156 9.95 -13.82 6.41
N THR A 157 9.25 -12.84 5.87
CA THR A 157 9.61 -12.14 4.65
C THR A 157 9.73 -10.64 4.92
N LYS A 158 10.77 -10.04 4.36
CA LYS A 158 10.99 -8.59 4.29
C LYS A 158 11.07 -8.18 2.83
N SER A 159 10.18 -7.30 2.40
CA SER A 159 10.27 -6.65 1.08
C SER A 159 10.48 -5.15 1.20
N THR A 160 11.29 -4.59 0.31
CA THR A 160 11.42 -3.15 0.09
C THR A 160 11.40 -2.87 -1.40
N ASP A 161 10.45 -2.04 -1.83
CA ASP A 161 10.37 -1.49 -3.17
C ASP A 161 10.54 0.01 -3.10
N ALA A 162 11.35 0.58 -3.99
CA ALA A 162 11.50 2.03 -4.08
C ALA A 162 11.81 2.44 -5.51
N GLY A 163 11.42 3.64 -5.87
CA GLY A 163 11.73 4.14 -7.20
C GLY A 163 11.22 5.53 -7.45
N TYR A 164 11.58 6.03 -8.62
CA TYR A 164 11.07 7.29 -9.12
C TYR A 164 11.02 7.29 -10.64
N THR A 165 10.19 8.17 -11.17
CA THR A 165 10.14 8.53 -12.58
C THR A 165 10.08 10.04 -12.68
N ILE A 166 10.92 10.62 -13.53
CA ILE A 166 10.89 12.03 -13.88
C ILE A 166 10.71 12.11 -15.38
N LYS A 167 9.77 12.93 -15.85
CA LYS A 167 9.47 13.13 -17.27
C LYS A 167 9.29 14.61 -17.57
N GLY A 168 10.09 15.12 -18.48
CA GLY A 168 9.95 16.44 -19.07
C GLY A 168 9.33 16.33 -20.46
N THR A 169 8.32 17.16 -20.76
CA THR A 169 7.81 17.40 -22.12
C THR A 169 8.09 18.85 -22.48
N ILE A 170 9.04 19.09 -23.36
CA ILE A 170 9.54 20.40 -23.76
C ILE A 170 8.85 20.81 -25.06
N ARG A 171 8.33 22.04 -25.12
CA ARG A 171 7.80 22.64 -26.36
C ARG A 171 8.95 23.31 -27.11
N ILE A 172 9.24 22.84 -28.32
CA ILE A 172 10.30 23.42 -29.17
C ILE A 172 9.71 24.45 -30.15
N SER A 173 8.50 24.16 -30.66
CA SER A 173 7.73 25.05 -31.51
C SER A 173 6.24 24.93 -31.18
N ALA A 174 5.37 25.58 -31.96
CA ALA A 174 3.92 25.43 -31.84
C ALA A 174 3.44 23.99 -32.17
N GLN A 175 4.26 23.20 -32.87
CA GLN A 175 3.89 21.85 -33.35
C GLN A 175 4.82 20.76 -32.78
N ASP A 176 6.05 21.12 -32.40
CA ASP A 176 7.09 20.15 -32.03
C ASP A 176 7.26 20.01 -30.51
N LEU A 177 7.33 18.77 -30.04
CA LEU A 177 7.55 18.41 -28.64
C LEU A 177 8.74 17.46 -28.50
N ILE A 178 9.59 17.69 -27.50
CA ILE A 178 10.60 16.72 -27.07
C ILE A 178 10.18 16.13 -25.72
N ARG A 179 10.23 14.81 -25.58
CA ARG A 179 10.00 14.12 -24.31
C ARG A 179 11.30 13.47 -23.85
N ILE A 180 11.67 13.73 -22.61
CA ILE A 180 12.83 13.12 -21.96
C ILE A 180 12.40 12.59 -20.60
N GLY A 181 12.92 11.44 -20.21
CA GLY A 181 12.60 10.86 -18.91
C GLY A 181 13.77 10.09 -18.31
N ASN A 182 13.70 9.93 -17.00
CA ASN A 182 14.58 9.08 -16.23
C ASN A 182 13.74 8.26 -15.26
N GLU A 183 14.09 6.99 -15.09
CA GLU A 183 13.46 6.09 -14.14
C GLU A 183 14.50 5.28 -13.37
N LEU A 184 14.19 5.03 -12.11
CA LEU A 184 14.91 4.12 -11.24
C LEU A 184 13.91 3.21 -10.55
N TYR A 185 14.19 1.92 -10.55
CA TYR A 185 13.46 0.92 -9.79
C TYR A 185 14.43 0.08 -8.94
N TYR A 186 14.12 -0.04 -7.67
CA TYR A 186 14.81 -0.86 -6.69
C TYR A 186 13.83 -1.82 -6.03
N ASN A 187 14.19 -3.09 -6.01
CA ASN A 187 13.51 -4.12 -5.23
C ASN A 187 14.52 -4.94 -4.42
N ASN A 188 14.15 -5.22 -3.18
CA ASN A 188 14.86 -6.11 -2.28
C ASN A 188 13.88 -7.00 -1.53
N LEU A 189 14.06 -8.31 -1.66
CA LEU A 189 13.32 -9.33 -0.96
C LEU A 189 14.28 -10.18 -0.13
N ASP A 190 13.98 -10.37 1.14
CA ASP A 190 14.73 -11.20 2.07
C ASP A 190 13.73 -12.09 2.81
N ASP A 191 13.77 -13.38 2.52
CA ASP A 191 12.87 -14.41 3.04
C ASP A 191 13.69 -15.40 3.85
N TRP A 192 13.26 -15.73 5.07
CA TRP A 192 13.99 -16.65 5.93
C TRP A 192 13.06 -17.47 6.82
N TRP A 193 13.57 -18.63 7.20
CA TRP A 193 12.92 -19.58 8.08
C TRP A 193 13.76 -19.69 9.35
N PRO A 194 13.33 -19.07 10.47
CA PRO A 194 13.96 -19.28 11.75
C PRO A 194 13.94 -20.77 12.14
N PRO A 195 14.92 -21.24 12.93
CA PRO A 195 14.97 -22.63 13.35
C PRO A 195 13.78 -22.95 14.28
N CYS A 196 13.14 -24.09 14.06
CA CYS A 196 12.03 -24.57 14.89
C CYS A 196 12.18 -26.07 15.21
N LEU A 197 11.62 -26.48 16.34
CA LEU A 197 11.73 -27.86 16.87
C LEU A 197 11.12 -28.92 15.94
N GLN A 198 10.22 -28.55 15.03
CA GLN A 198 9.36 -29.47 14.31
C GLN A 198 9.98 -30.03 13.02
N LEU A 199 11.04 -29.42 12.49
CA LEU A 199 11.74 -29.87 11.28
C LEU A 199 12.90 -30.84 11.56
N GLY A 200 13.31 -31.05 12.82
CA GLY A 200 14.45 -31.91 13.16
C GLY A 200 15.79 -31.45 12.54
N ASP A 201 15.81 -30.24 11.98
CA ASP A 201 16.91 -29.64 11.23
C ASP A 201 17.37 -28.40 12.01
N ASP A 202 18.67 -28.31 12.28
CA ASP A 202 19.34 -27.13 12.84
C ASP A 202 19.59 -26.06 11.77
N GLY A 203 19.18 -26.33 10.53
CA GLY A 203 19.34 -25.49 9.36
C GLY A 203 18.39 -24.30 9.28
N THR A 204 18.96 -23.10 9.27
CA THR A 204 18.27 -21.87 8.84
C THR A 204 18.21 -21.80 7.31
N GLY A 205 17.01 -21.69 6.73
CA GLY A 205 16.83 -21.38 5.31
C GLY A 205 16.74 -19.87 5.09
N ARG A 206 17.49 -19.32 4.12
CA ARG A 206 17.40 -17.88 3.76
C ARG A 206 17.56 -17.68 2.26
N LEU A 207 16.62 -16.96 1.67
CA LEU A 207 16.63 -16.52 0.28
C LEU A 207 16.72 -14.99 0.22
N ARG A 208 17.66 -14.47 -0.57
CA ARG A 208 17.80 -13.04 -0.84
C ARG A 208 17.72 -12.78 -2.34
N GLN A 209 16.89 -11.83 -2.73
CA GLN A 209 16.78 -11.35 -4.10
C GLN A 209 16.94 -9.84 -4.14
N HIS A 210 17.80 -9.36 -5.04
CA HIS A 210 18.01 -7.95 -5.30
C HIS A 210 17.83 -7.69 -6.79
N GLN A 211 17.03 -6.68 -7.15
CA GLN A 211 16.88 -6.23 -8.52
C GLN A 211 16.99 -4.70 -8.61
N GLN A 212 17.83 -4.22 -9.51
CA GLN A 212 17.94 -2.80 -9.87
C GLN A 212 17.76 -2.65 -11.38
N ARG A 213 16.93 -1.68 -11.78
CA ARG A 213 16.79 -1.25 -13.19
C ARG A 213 16.93 0.26 -13.27
N THR A 214 17.66 0.73 -14.28
CA THR A 214 17.95 2.15 -14.46
C THR A 214 17.81 2.55 -15.93
N ALA A 215 17.03 3.61 -16.15
CA ALA A 215 16.91 4.48 -17.33
C ALA A 215 16.47 3.90 -18.70
N HIS A 216 15.52 4.63 -19.32
CA HIS A 216 15.13 4.54 -20.72
C HIS A 216 14.87 5.96 -21.26
N ALA A 217 15.36 6.28 -22.47
CA ALA A 217 15.09 7.52 -23.18
C ALA A 217 14.33 7.22 -24.48
N ARG A 218 13.23 7.94 -24.75
CA ARG A 218 12.45 7.83 -26.00
C ARG A 218 12.25 9.21 -26.60
N TRP A 219 12.43 9.31 -27.91
CA TRP A 219 12.26 10.52 -28.70
C TRP A 219 11.10 10.31 -29.66
N ASP A 220 10.13 11.21 -29.67
CA ASP A 220 9.04 11.23 -30.66
C ASP A 220 9.10 12.59 -31.38
N LEU A 221 9.42 12.58 -32.67
CA LEU A 221 9.34 13.74 -33.57
C LEU A 221 8.12 13.56 -34.47
N ARG A 222 7.32 14.61 -34.66
CA ARG A 222 6.27 14.65 -35.69
C ARG A 222 6.35 15.97 -36.42
#